data_AF-A0A0D8I9P5-F1
#
_entry.id   AF-A0A0D8I9P5-F1
#
_cell.length_a   1.000
_cell.length_b   1.000
_cell.length_c   1.000
_cell.angle_alpha   90.00
_cell.angle_beta   90.00
_cell.angle_gamma   90.00
#
_symmetry.space_group_name_H-M   'P 1'
#
loop_
_entity.id
_entity.type
_entity.pdbx_description
1 polymer ?
#
loop_
_entity_poly.entity_id
_entity_poly.type
_entity_poly.pdbx_seq_one_letter_code
_entity_poly.pdbx_strand_id
1 'polypeptide(L)' 'MKDDKEKMVIGYSYEGKPIIKTSSEIASCCCIMCSECGKLLDSQGGPKEILCEDCASRKKVIQKEDVLI' A
#
# COMPACT_ATOMS: atom_id res chain seq x y z
N MET A 1 -1.42 24.15 13.45
CA MET A 1 -0.31 23.24 13.05
C MET A 1 -0.83 22.46 11.86
N LYS A 2 -0.21 22.64 10.68
CA LYS A 2 -0.60 21.89 9.48
C LYS A 2 0.12 20.56 9.57
N ASP A 3 -0.58 19.54 10.08
CA ASP A 3 -0.16 18.15 9.98
C ASP A 3 -0.29 17.73 8.51
N ASP A 4 0.71 18.11 7.71
CA ASP A 4 1.00 17.47 6.43
C ASP A 4 1.50 16.05 6.75
N LYS A 5 0.57 15.16 7.10
CA LYS A 5 0.84 13.73 7.15
C LYS A 5 1.13 13.32 5.71
N GLU A 6 2.41 13.28 5.37
CA GLU A 6 2.92 12.64 4.16
C GLU A 6 2.24 11.28 4.01
N LYS A 7 1.28 11.24 3.10
CA LYS A 7 0.46 10.08 2.79
C LYS A 7 1.33 9.10 2.01
N MET A 8 2.18 8.35 2.70
CA MET A 8 2.99 7.31 2.08
C MET A 8 2.08 6.16 1.62
N VAL A 9 2.04 5.93 0.31
CA VAL A 9 1.35 4.78 -0.29
C VAL A 9 2.19 3.54 0.00
N ILE A 10 1.58 2.55 0.65
CA ILE A 10 2.23 1.27 1.00
C ILE A 10 2.13 0.28 -0.16
N GLY A 11 1.03 0.34 -0.90
CA GLY A 11 0.73 -0.56 -2.00
C GLY A 11 -0.67 -0.30 -2.54
N TYR A 12 -1.23 -1.28 -3.25
CA TYR A 12 -2.50 -1.13 -3.96
C TYR A 12 -3.43 -2.29 -3.65
N SER A 13 -4.74 -2.02 -3.60
CA SER A 13 -5.73 -3.09 -3.54
C SER A 13 -5.80 -3.83 -4.89
N TYR A 14 -6.49 -4.98 -4.89
CA TYR A 14 -6.83 -5.70 -6.12
C TYR A 14 -7.73 -4.91 -7.08
N GLU A 15 -8.36 -3.83 -6.61
CA GLU A 15 -9.13 -2.90 -7.43
C GLU A 15 -8.27 -1.74 -7.99
N GLY A 16 -6.97 -1.71 -7.68
CA GLY A 16 -6.06 -0.63 -8.08
C GLY A 16 -6.10 0.61 -7.19
N LYS A 17 -6.81 0.57 -6.05
CA LYS A 17 -6.88 1.73 -5.14
C LYS A 17 -5.60 1.81 -4.30
N PRO A 18 -4.95 2.99 -4.17
CA PRO A 18 -3.78 3.15 -3.33
C PRO A 18 -4.14 2.96 -1.86
N ILE A 19 -3.41 2.09 -1.17
CA ILE A 19 -3.48 1.92 0.28
C ILE A 19 -2.45 2.84 0.91
N ILE A 20 -2.94 3.79 1.71
CA ILE A 20 -2.15 4.83 2.34
C ILE A 20 -1.87 4.47 3.80
N LYS A 21 -0.65 4.74 4.26
CA LYS A 21 -0.28 4.59 5.66
C LYS A 21 -0.95 5.69 6.51
N THR A 22 -2.10 5.40 7.10
CA THR A 22 -2.69 6.28 8.11
C THR A 22 -2.01 6.04 9.45
N SER A 23 -1.30 7.05 9.97
CA SER A 23 -0.54 7.00 11.23
C SER A 23 -1.36 6.72 12.49
N SER A 24 -2.70 6.60 12.36
CA SER A 24 -3.63 6.59 13.49
C SER A 24 -4.21 5.22 13.80
N GLU A 25 -4.08 4.23 12.92
CA GLU A 25 -4.74 2.95 13.13
C GLU A 25 -3.77 1.78 12.99
N ILE A 26 -3.47 1.25 14.19
CA ILE A 26 -3.21 -0.16 14.47
C ILE A 26 -1.73 -0.54 14.44
N ALA A 27 -1.11 -0.39 15.62
CA ALA A 27 -0.02 -1.24 16.10
C ALA A 27 -0.50 -2.71 16.24
N SER A 28 -0.89 -3.33 15.12
CA SER A 28 -1.01 -4.77 15.01
C SER A 28 0.40 -5.29 14.80
N CYS A 29 0.80 -6.33 15.52
CA CYS A 29 2.08 -7.02 15.34
C CYS A 29 2.21 -7.74 13.97
N CYS A 30 1.36 -7.40 13.00
CA CYS A 30 1.23 -8.09 11.71
C CYS A 30 1.83 -7.21 10.62
N CYS A 31 2.83 -7.73 9.93
CA CYS A 31 3.39 -7.11 8.74
C CYS A 31 2.40 -7.11 7.58
N ILE A 32 2.46 -6.08 6.74
CA ILE A 32 1.83 -6.04 5.43
C ILE A 32 2.78 -6.69 4.43
N MET A 33 2.30 -7.72 3.76
CA MET A 33 3.01 -8.39 2.67
C MET A 33 2.18 -8.34 1.39
N CYS A 34 2.87 -8.30 0.26
CA CYS A 34 2.24 -8.47 -1.03
C CYS A 34 1.62 -9.87 -1.10
N SER A 35 0.33 -9.93 -1.36
CA SER A 35 -0.41 -11.19 -1.45
C SER A 35 0.04 -12.07 -2.64
N GLU A 36 0.69 -11.47 -3.65
CA GLU A 36 1.16 -12.22 -4.84
C GLU A 36 2.60 -12.71 -4.72
N CYS A 37 3.52 -11.86 -4.28
CA CYS A 37 4.94 -12.18 -4.25
C CYS A 37 5.52 -12.37 -2.85
N GLY A 38 4.72 -12.15 -1.80
CA GLY A 38 5.15 -12.22 -0.41
C GLY A 38 6.10 -11.09 0.02
N LYS A 39 6.38 -10.11 -0.85
CA LYS A 39 7.26 -8.98 -0.54
C LYS A 39 6.71 -8.19 0.64
N LEU A 40 7.55 -7.93 1.65
CA LEU A 40 7.21 -7.06 2.77
C LEU A 40 7.02 -5.62 2.26
N LEU A 41 5.85 -5.03 2.50
CA LEU A 41 5.50 -3.66 2.10
C LEU A 41 5.53 -2.70 3.28
N ASP A 42 5.06 -3.16 4.44
CA ASP A 42 5.14 -2.41 5.68
C ASP A 42 5.26 -3.35 6.86
N SER A 43 6.04 -2.95 7.87
CA SER A 43 6.24 -3.74 9.08
C SER A 43 5.31 -3.32 10.23
N GLN A 44 4.45 -2.31 10.05
CA GLN A 44 3.69 -1.66 11.12
C GLN A 44 2.16 -1.73 10.95
N GLY A 45 1.63 -2.87 10.51
CA GLY A 45 0.18 -3.11 10.50
C GLY A 45 -0.54 -2.61 9.25
N GLY A 46 -1.49 -3.41 8.76
CA GLY A 46 -2.45 -3.02 7.73
C GLY A 46 -3.16 -4.20 7.06
N PRO A 47 -3.88 -3.96 5.95
CA PRO A 47 -4.73 -4.95 5.31
C PRO A 47 -3.97 -6.21 4.88
N LYS A 48 -4.62 -7.38 5.03
CA LYS A 48 -4.05 -8.70 4.72
C LYS A 48 -3.83 -8.91 3.20
N GLU A 49 -4.57 -8.20 2.36
CA GLU A 49 -4.66 -8.43 0.92
C GLU A 49 -4.28 -7.16 0.14
N ILE A 50 -2.98 -6.93 0.03
CA ILE A 50 -2.40 -5.79 -0.70
C ILE A 50 -1.44 -6.30 -1.78
N LEU A 51 -1.37 -5.59 -2.89
CA LEU A 51 -0.41 -5.79 -3.97
C LEU A 51 0.70 -4.75 -3.88
N CYS A 52 1.94 -5.19 -4.08
CA CYS A 52 3.05 -4.26 -4.31
C CYS A 52 2.87 -3.55 -5.66
N GLU A 53 3.51 -2.39 -5.84
CA GLU A 53 3.49 -1.65 -7.11
C GLU A 53 3.83 -2.54 -8.31
N ASP A 54 4.87 -3.38 -8.21
CA ASP A 54 5.24 -4.32 -9.28
C ASP A 54 4.12 -5.30 -9.63
N CYS A 55 3.50 -5.93 -8.62
CA CYS A 55 2.43 -6.90 -8.82
C CYS A 55 1.15 -6.23 -9.32
N ALA A 56 0.84 -5.05 -8.80
CA ALA A 56 -0.26 -4.23 -9.24
C ALA A 56 -0.08 -3.80 -10.72
N SER A 57 1.13 -3.39 -11.10
CA SER A 57 1.47 -3.02 -12.47
C SER A 57 1.46 -4.23 -13.40
N ARG A 58 2.01 -5.38 -12.97
CA ARG A 58 1.95 -6.65 -13.73
C ARG A 58 0.51 -7.12 -13.98
N LYS A 59 -0.35 -6.99 -12.96
CA LYS A 59 -1.78 -7.30 -13.07
C LYS A 59 -2.58 -6.25 -13.83
N LYS A 60 -1.96 -5.13 -14.21
CA LYS A 60 -2.60 -3.97 -14.85
C LYS A 60 -3.78 -3.42 -14.03
N VAL A 61 -3.73 -3.57 -12.70
CA VAL A 61 -4.74 -2.98 -11.79
C VAL A 61 -4.45 -1.51 -11.51
N ILE A 62 -3.19 -1.09 -11.65
CA ILE A 62 -2.81 0.33 -11.65
C ILE A 62 -2.34 0.73 -13.04
N GLN A 63 -2.76 1.92 -13.50
CA GLN A 63 -2.24 2.54 -14.70
C GLN A 63 -1.10 3.47 -14.26
N LYS A 64 0.08 3.33 -14.87
CA LYS A 64 1.28 4.11 -14.51
C LYS A 64 1.11 5.63 -14.64
N GLU A 65 0.03 6.10 -15.26
CA GLU A 65 -0.34 7.52 -15.34
C GLU A 65 -0.77 8.14 -13.99
N ASP A 66 -1.12 7.34 -12.97
CA ASP A 66 -1.51 7.83 -11.63
C ASP A 66 -0.32 8.09 -10.68
N VAL A 67 0.93 7.89 -11.13
CA VAL A 67 2.16 7.93 -10.29
C VAL A 67 2.95 9.24 -10.48
N LEU A 68 2.35 10.27 -11.10
CA LEU A 68 2.97 11.58 -11.30
C LEU A 68 2.19 12.66 -10.55
N ILE A 69 2.57 12.92 -9.30
CA ILE A 69 2.34 14.19 -8.60
C ILE A 69 3.63 14.59 -7.91
#